data_AF-A0A0F2TCN7-F1
#
_entry.id   AF-A0A0F2TCN7-F1
#
_cell.length_a   1.000
_cell.length_b   1.000
_cell.length_c   1.000
_cell.angle_alpha   90.00
_cell.angle_beta   90.00
_cell.angle_gamma   90.00
#
_symmetry.space_group_name_H-M   'P 1'
#
loop_
_entity.id
_entity.type
_entity.pdbx_description
1 polymer ?
#
loop_
_entity_poly.entity_id
_entity_poly.type
_entity_poly.pdbx_seq_one_letter_code
_entity_poly.pdbx_strand_id
1 'polypeptide(L)'
;MAAEPAEAESAPADTSAEEAVETAAEGADGPEESAESDAAPARAPEAEPEPVVSEPAAGAEHEAGPDEASAPDRAPEAAPEPEPEPEPEPAPVDGNAGRRRLKAALWPPRLSRGQLVVALLLFSLGLALAIQVRSTNDHHSQLRGARQEDLVRILDELDSRQQRLQQEKAELEQSLAKLENSSNQAKEAQEQTRKKATELGVLAGTVKATGPGIVLTVDDPQGLVKADMLLDTLQELRAAGAEAIQINDVRVVVNTYFTDLSGGGVQIDGKKASAPYRFTVVGNPQDLVPALNIPGGVVRTLESHQARATITQQQKVVVDAVVDLKTPQYAKPASK
;
A
#
# COMPACT_ATOMS: atom_id res chain seq x y z
N MET A 1 11.79 -72.67 -84.45
CA MET A 1 11.74 -71.23 -84.14
C MET A 1 10.89 -70.61 -85.23
N ALA A 2 9.54 -70.63 -85.20
CA ALA A 2 8.60 -70.70 -84.08
C ALA A 2 8.72 -69.48 -83.13
N ALA A 3 7.68 -68.67 -82.89
CA ALA A 3 6.29 -68.73 -83.41
C ALA A 3 5.65 -67.32 -83.60
N GLU A 4 4.37 -67.29 -84.02
CA GLU A 4 3.60 -66.14 -84.53
C GLU A 4 2.88 -65.26 -83.45
N PRO A 5 2.26 -64.11 -83.83
CA PRO A 5 1.71 -63.09 -82.93
C PRO A 5 0.17 -63.02 -82.85
N ALA A 6 -0.35 -62.17 -81.95
CA ALA A 6 -1.66 -61.47 -81.95
C ALA A 6 -1.55 -60.28 -80.94
N GLU A 7 -2.27 -59.13 -80.95
CA GLU A 7 -3.65 -58.76 -81.35
C GLU A 7 -4.76 -59.36 -80.45
N ALA A 8 -5.80 -58.64 -79.98
CA ALA A 8 -6.03 -57.19 -79.89
C ALA A 8 -7.15 -56.84 -78.86
N GLU A 9 -7.19 -55.56 -78.42
CA GLU A 9 -8.41 -54.71 -78.24
C GLU A 9 -9.52 -55.01 -77.19
N SER A 10 -10.24 -53.92 -76.85
CA SER A 10 -11.59 -53.79 -76.24
C SER A 10 -11.78 -53.71 -74.70
N ALA A 11 -12.28 -52.55 -74.26
CA ALA A 11 -13.30 -52.35 -73.21
C ALA A 11 -14.69 -52.19 -73.91
N PRO A 12 -15.87 -51.78 -73.34
CA PRO A 12 -16.11 -50.97 -72.12
C PRO A 12 -17.41 -51.29 -71.30
N ALA A 13 -17.75 -50.42 -70.31
CA ALA A 13 -19.10 -50.14 -69.71
C ALA A 13 -19.85 -51.32 -69.00
N ASP A 14 -20.93 -51.21 -68.21
CA ASP A 14 -21.73 -50.12 -67.54
C ASP A 14 -22.25 -50.71 -66.18
N THR A 15 -23.15 -50.21 -65.29
CA THR A 15 -24.23 -49.18 -65.21
C THR A 15 -24.13 -48.37 -63.89
N SER A 16 -24.86 -47.27 -63.58
CA SER A 16 -26.05 -46.55 -64.12
C SER A 16 -27.42 -46.84 -63.46
N ALA A 17 -27.71 -46.16 -62.32
CA ALA A 17 -29.02 -45.77 -61.71
C ALA A 17 -28.70 -44.90 -60.46
N GLU A 18 -29.31 -43.77 -60.07
CA GLU A 18 -30.64 -43.11 -60.27
C GLU A 18 -31.86 -43.75 -59.57
N GLU A 19 -32.27 -43.16 -58.44
CA GLU A 19 -33.67 -42.91 -58.07
C GLU A 19 -33.71 -41.64 -57.16
N ALA A 20 -34.88 -41.11 -56.80
CA ALA A 20 -35.03 -39.73 -56.30
C ALA A 20 -36.14 -39.52 -55.23
N VAL A 21 -36.43 -38.24 -54.90
CA VAL A 21 -37.60 -37.73 -54.11
C VAL A 21 -37.63 -38.17 -52.61
N GLU A 22 -38.41 -37.60 -51.65
CA GLU A 22 -39.41 -36.50 -51.61
C GLU A 22 -39.40 -35.68 -50.27
N THR A 23 -40.48 -34.96 -49.97
CA THR A 23 -40.64 -33.75 -49.13
C THR A 23 -40.88 -33.90 -47.61
N ALA A 24 -40.46 -32.86 -46.87
CA ALA A 24 -41.15 -32.08 -45.82
C ALA A 24 -42.20 -32.68 -44.83
N ALA A 25 -41.94 -32.45 -43.53
CA ALA A 25 -42.86 -32.09 -42.41
C ALA A 25 -41.92 -31.65 -41.24
N GLU A 26 -42.10 -30.59 -40.45
CA GLU A 26 -43.26 -30.04 -39.70
C GLU A 26 -43.89 -31.03 -38.72
N GLY A 27 -43.45 -30.98 -37.46
CA GLY A 27 -43.99 -31.74 -36.34
C GLY A 27 -43.23 -31.41 -35.04
N ALA A 28 -43.96 -31.03 -33.99
CA ALA A 28 -43.38 -30.67 -32.70
C ALA A 28 -43.58 -31.79 -31.67
N ASP A 29 -42.67 -31.89 -30.70
CA ASP A 29 -42.92 -32.57 -29.42
C ASP A 29 -42.09 -31.91 -28.29
N GLY A 30 -42.38 -32.27 -27.03
CA GLY A 30 -41.79 -31.71 -25.79
C GLY A 30 -40.30 -32.02 -25.58
N PRO A 31 -39.71 -31.49 -24.48
CA PRO A 31 -40.06 -31.92 -23.11
C PRO A 31 -40.80 -30.83 -22.32
N GLU A 32 -41.83 -31.15 -21.54
CA GLU A 32 -41.80 -31.81 -20.22
C GLU A 32 -41.12 -30.97 -19.11
N GLU A 33 -41.99 -30.38 -18.30
CA GLU A 33 -41.72 -29.68 -17.05
C GLU A 33 -41.04 -30.61 -16.03
N SER A 34 -39.81 -30.30 -15.65
CA SER A 34 -39.12 -30.93 -14.52
C SER A 34 -38.57 -29.84 -13.60
N ALA A 35 -39.27 -29.60 -12.50
CA ALA A 35 -38.87 -28.65 -11.48
C ALA A 35 -37.95 -29.32 -10.47
N GLU A 36 -36.73 -28.82 -10.28
CA GLU A 36 -36.11 -28.77 -8.94
C GLU A 36 -34.93 -27.78 -8.81
N SER A 37 -35.11 -26.84 -7.88
CA SER A 37 -34.12 -26.45 -6.86
C SER A 37 -32.94 -25.49 -7.15
N ASP A 38 -32.57 -24.83 -6.03
CA ASP A 38 -31.37 -24.04 -5.72
C ASP A 38 -31.05 -22.77 -6.55
N ALA A 39 -31.81 -21.70 -6.27
CA ALA A 39 -31.41 -20.32 -6.57
C ALA A 39 -30.89 -19.64 -5.29
N ALA A 40 -29.72 -18.99 -5.38
CA ALA A 40 -28.96 -18.51 -4.23
C ALA A 40 -29.69 -17.46 -3.36
N PRO A 41 -29.44 -17.43 -2.03
CA PRO A 41 -30.08 -16.48 -1.13
C PRO A 41 -29.58 -15.04 -1.34
N ALA A 42 -30.47 -14.17 -1.81
CA ALA A 42 -30.22 -12.74 -1.88
C ALA A 42 -30.16 -12.12 -0.47
N ARG A 43 -29.04 -11.47 -0.12
CA ARG A 43 -28.94 -10.66 1.09
C ARG A 43 -29.67 -9.33 0.90
N ALA A 44 -30.76 -9.13 1.64
CA ALA A 44 -31.34 -7.82 1.90
C ALA A 44 -30.42 -6.99 2.84
N PRO A 45 -30.49 -5.66 2.83
CA PRO A 45 -29.68 -4.82 3.71
C PRO A 45 -30.17 -4.88 5.16
N GLU A 46 -29.23 -4.95 6.10
CA GLU A 46 -29.47 -4.95 7.54
C GLU A 46 -29.25 -3.54 8.09
N ALA A 47 -30.12 -3.07 8.99
CA ALA A 47 -30.20 -1.67 9.39
C ALA A 47 -29.22 -1.28 10.52
N GLU A 48 -28.84 0.00 10.54
CA GLU A 48 -27.94 0.57 11.56
C GLU A 48 -28.62 0.66 12.95
N PRO A 49 -27.93 0.32 14.05
CA PRO A 49 -28.40 0.56 15.41
C PRO A 49 -27.90 1.92 15.97
N GLU A 50 -28.81 2.72 16.52
CA GLU A 50 -28.46 3.97 17.21
C GLU A 50 -27.75 3.72 18.57
N PRO A 51 -26.70 4.50 18.91
CA PRO A 51 -26.20 4.63 20.28
C PRO A 51 -26.88 5.82 21.01
N VAL A 52 -27.21 5.66 22.29
CA VAL A 52 -27.94 6.68 23.07
C VAL A 52 -27.14 7.15 24.29
N VAL A 53 -27.27 8.43 24.63
CA VAL A 53 -26.78 9.14 25.84
C VAL A 53 -25.26 9.40 25.94
N SER A 54 -24.86 10.68 25.83
CA SER A 54 -24.18 11.44 26.91
C SER A 54 -23.77 12.86 26.45
N GLU A 55 -24.51 13.88 26.86
CA GLU A 55 -23.99 15.27 26.91
C GLU A 55 -23.17 15.46 28.20
N PRO A 56 -22.16 16.35 28.20
CA PRO A 56 -22.44 17.68 28.75
C PRO A 56 -21.68 18.86 28.09
N ALA A 57 -22.40 19.99 28.00
CA ALA A 57 -21.95 21.37 28.25
C ALA A 57 -20.63 21.90 27.63
N ALA A 58 -20.78 22.76 26.62
CA ALA A 58 -20.05 24.03 26.52
C ALA A 58 -21.02 25.10 25.96
N GLY A 59 -21.02 26.36 26.39
CA GLY A 59 -20.02 27.06 27.22
C GLY A 59 -19.29 28.13 26.40
N ALA A 60 -20.04 29.04 25.78
CA ALA A 60 -19.49 30.08 24.90
C ALA A 60 -19.14 31.35 25.69
N GLU A 61 -17.90 31.44 26.15
CA GLU A 61 -17.33 32.66 26.74
C GLU A 61 -16.24 33.22 25.80
N HIS A 62 -16.22 34.55 25.64
CA HIS A 62 -15.26 35.24 24.79
C HIS A 62 -14.96 36.65 25.33
N GLU A 63 -14.25 36.72 26.46
CA GLU A 63 -13.63 37.96 26.95
C GLU A 63 -12.13 37.75 27.21
N ALA A 64 -11.30 38.56 26.54
CA ALA A 64 -9.93 38.85 26.94
C ALA A 64 -9.43 40.11 26.22
N GLY A 65 -9.25 41.21 26.97
CA GLY A 65 -8.27 42.26 26.66
C GLY A 65 -7.05 42.14 27.59
N PRO A 66 -6.18 43.16 27.74
CA PRO A 66 -6.19 44.48 27.11
C PRO A 66 -4.89 44.65 26.24
N ASP A 67 -4.21 45.78 26.00
CA ASP A 67 -4.30 47.18 26.48
C ASP A 67 -3.60 48.17 25.51
N GLU A 68 -3.62 49.45 25.88
CA GLU A 68 -2.73 50.58 25.50
C GLU A 68 -2.38 50.85 24.01
N ALA A 69 -2.97 51.93 23.48
CA ALA A 69 -2.23 52.91 22.68
C ALA A 69 -2.77 54.35 22.87
N SER A 70 -1.83 55.29 23.09
CA SER A 70 -1.98 56.75 23.22
C SER A 70 -2.76 57.43 22.06
N ALA A 71 -3.28 58.67 22.15
CA ALA A 71 -3.19 59.74 23.17
C ALA A 71 -4.37 60.76 23.02
N PRO A 72 -4.60 61.69 23.98
CA PRO A 72 -5.76 62.59 23.99
C PRO A 72 -5.55 63.97 23.34
N ASP A 73 -6.63 64.60 22.86
CA ASP A 73 -6.72 66.04 22.52
C ASP A 73 -8.16 66.58 22.73
N ARG A 74 -8.29 67.90 22.94
CA ARG A 74 -9.49 68.75 23.10
C ARG A 74 -10.42 68.54 24.31
N ALA A 75 -10.01 69.21 25.39
CA ALA A 75 -10.71 70.38 25.97
C ALA A 75 -12.24 70.30 26.25
N PRO A 76 -12.67 70.43 27.52
CA PRO A 76 -14.08 70.51 27.89
C PRO A 76 -14.67 71.93 27.82
N GLU A 77 -15.92 71.98 27.37
CA GLU A 77 -17.10 72.56 28.06
C GLU A 77 -17.07 74.01 28.59
N ALA A 78 -18.13 74.77 28.27
CA ALA A 78 -18.39 76.13 28.75
C ALA A 78 -19.61 76.17 29.68
N ALA A 79 -19.51 76.90 30.79
CA ALA A 79 -20.60 77.10 31.76
C ALA A 79 -21.65 78.14 31.26
N PRO A 80 -22.74 78.40 32.01
CA PRO A 80 -22.64 79.36 33.13
C PRO A 80 -23.53 79.09 34.37
N GLU A 81 -23.11 79.63 35.52
CA GLU A 81 -23.99 80.06 36.63
C GLU A 81 -23.57 81.49 37.08
N PRO A 82 -24.43 82.25 37.80
CA PRO A 82 -24.34 83.73 37.79
C PRO A 82 -23.61 84.42 38.97
N GLU A 83 -23.20 85.66 38.71
CA GLU A 83 -22.65 86.70 39.60
C GLU A 83 -23.79 87.50 40.33
N PRO A 84 -23.59 88.59 41.13
CA PRO A 84 -22.33 89.33 41.41
C PRO A 84 -22.08 89.92 42.84
N GLU A 85 -20.79 90.20 43.12
CA GLU A 85 -20.21 91.40 43.80
C GLU A 85 -20.60 91.84 45.24
N PRO A 86 -19.85 92.79 45.91
CA PRO A 86 -18.77 93.67 45.44
C PRO A 86 -17.44 93.71 46.26
N GLU A 87 -16.50 94.50 45.74
CA GLU A 87 -15.09 94.73 46.19
C GLU A 87 -14.93 95.70 47.39
N PRO A 88 -13.69 96.01 47.87
CA PRO A 88 -12.84 97.04 47.20
C PRO A 88 -11.30 96.80 47.14
N GLU A 89 -10.63 97.49 46.21
CA GLU A 89 -9.18 97.56 45.94
C GLU A 89 -8.37 98.54 46.87
N PRO A 90 -7.11 98.98 46.57
CA PRO A 90 -5.85 98.20 46.63
C PRO A 90 -4.68 98.93 47.36
N ALA A 91 -3.52 98.26 47.53
CA ALA A 91 -2.22 98.93 47.77
C ALA A 91 -1.00 98.07 47.37
N PRO A 92 0.04 98.62 46.67
CA PRO A 92 1.23 97.87 46.25
C PRO A 92 2.41 97.97 47.25
N VAL A 93 3.19 96.89 47.43
CA VAL A 93 4.43 96.89 48.25
C VAL A 93 5.53 95.95 47.72
N ASP A 94 6.79 96.38 47.82
CA ASP A 94 7.96 95.81 47.12
C ASP A 94 8.38 94.38 47.50
N GLY A 95 8.51 93.52 46.48
CA GLY A 95 8.90 92.11 46.60
C GLY A 95 10.31 91.80 47.13
N ASN A 96 11.12 92.81 47.48
CA ASN A 96 12.48 92.62 48.05
C ASN A 96 12.58 92.94 49.55
N ALA A 97 11.54 93.47 50.20
CA ALA A 97 11.57 93.80 51.64
C ALA A 97 11.65 92.54 52.53
N GLY A 98 10.88 91.49 52.23
CA GLY A 98 10.81 90.27 53.04
C GLY A 98 12.15 89.52 53.15
N ARG A 99 12.93 89.47 52.06
CA ARG A 99 14.23 88.79 52.00
C ARG A 99 15.28 89.40 52.94
N ARG A 100 15.16 90.69 53.28
CA ARG A 100 16.05 91.35 54.27
C ARG A 100 15.61 91.10 55.72
N ARG A 101 14.30 90.94 55.99
CA ARG A 101 13.80 90.57 57.33
C ARG A 101 14.19 89.14 57.72
N LEU A 102 14.09 88.18 56.80
CA LEU A 102 14.53 86.80 57.04
C LEU A 102 16.02 86.70 57.41
N LYS A 103 16.89 87.44 56.71
CA LYS A 103 18.34 87.45 57.01
C LYS A 103 18.69 88.09 58.36
N ALA A 104 17.82 88.95 58.91
CA ALA A 104 18.00 89.53 60.24
C ALA A 104 17.52 88.61 61.38
N ALA A 105 16.63 87.65 61.10
CA ALA A 105 16.11 86.69 62.09
C ALA A 105 17.04 85.48 62.33
N LEU A 106 18.05 85.28 61.47
CA LEU A 106 18.94 84.10 61.46
C LEU A 106 20.36 84.39 61.99
N TRP A 107 20.58 85.55 62.61
CA TRP A 107 21.88 85.96 63.17
C TRP A 107 21.67 86.73 64.48
N PRO A 108 22.43 86.47 65.57
CA PRO A 108 23.64 85.64 65.65
C PRO A 108 23.36 84.16 65.96
N PRO A 109 24.16 83.22 65.43
CA PRO A 109 24.00 81.80 65.68
C PRO A 109 24.57 81.38 67.04
N ARG A 110 23.72 81.29 68.08
CA ARG A 110 24.04 80.57 69.33
C ARG A 110 23.93 79.05 69.13
N LEU A 111 24.75 78.51 68.23
CA LEU A 111 24.87 77.08 67.95
C LEU A 111 25.36 76.34 69.21
N SER A 112 24.44 75.70 69.93
CA SER A 112 24.80 74.76 70.99
C SER A 112 25.46 73.52 70.37
N ARG A 113 26.31 72.83 71.14
CA ARG A 113 26.93 71.57 70.69
C ARG A 113 25.87 70.53 70.26
N GLY A 114 24.73 70.49 70.94
CA GLY A 114 23.60 69.62 70.56
C GLY A 114 22.98 69.98 69.21
N GLN A 115 22.86 71.27 68.88
CA GLN A 115 22.28 71.71 67.61
C GLN A 115 23.19 71.40 66.41
N LEU A 116 24.51 71.43 66.60
CA LEU A 116 25.46 70.91 65.60
C LEU A 116 25.35 69.40 65.40
N VAL A 117 25.15 68.62 66.48
CA VAL A 117 24.92 67.17 66.37
C VAL A 117 23.60 66.88 65.64
N VAL A 118 22.51 67.59 65.95
CA VAL A 118 21.23 67.44 65.24
C VAL A 118 21.35 67.83 63.76
N ALA A 119 22.06 68.92 63.44
CA ALA A 119 22.31 69.30 62.04
C ALA A 119 23.16 68.27 61.29
N LEU A 120 24.20 67.70 61.93
CA LEU A 120 25.01 66.63 61.35
C LEU A 120 24.20 65.36 61.11
N LEU A 121 23.37 64.95 62.08
CA LEU A 121 22.48 63.80 61.96
C LEU A 121 21.48 63.99 60.81
N LEU A 122 20.78 65.12 60.76
CA LEU A 122 19.84 65.43 59.68
C LEU A 122 20.53 65.51 58.31
N PHE A 123 21.74 66.06 58.23
CA PHE A 123 22.53 66.07 56.99
C PHE A 123 22.94 64.64 56.58
N SER A 124 23.43 63.82 57.51
CA SER A 124 23.80 62.43 57.23
C SER A 124 22.60 61.57 56.82
N LEU A 125 21.43 61.79 57.43
CA LEU A 125 20.18 61.11 57.10
C LEU A 125 19.64 61.58 55.73
N GLY A 126 19.68 62.89 55.45
CA GLY A 126 19.32 63.43 54.14
C GLY A 126 20.25 62.95 53.03
N LEU A 127 21.55 62.82 53.30
CA LEU A 127 22.55 62.26 52.37
C LEU A 127 22.33 60.76 52.17
N ALA A 128 22.06 59.99 53.23
CA ALA A 128 21.74 58.57 53.14
C ALA A 128 20.44 58.33 52.34
N LEU A 129 19.38 59.10 52.60
CA LEU A 129 18.13 59.06 51.84
C LEU A 129 18.37 59.48 50.37
N ALA A 130 19.17 60.51 50.11
CA ALA A 130 19.51 60.91 48.74
C ALA A 130 20.27 59.81 47.99
N ILE A 131 21.24 59.14 48.64
CA ILE A 131 21.97 57.99 48.07
C ILE A 131 21.04 56.79 47.86
N GLN A 132 20.12 56.53 48.80
CA GLN A 132 19.19 55.41 48.72
C GLN A 132 18.13 55.61 47.61
N VAL A 133 17.57 56.82 47.48
CA VAL A 133 16.68 57.20 46.38
C VAL A 133 17.41 57.24 45.04
N ARG A 134 18.66 57.74 45.01
CA ARG A 134 19.51 57.70 43.82
C ARG A 134 19.75 56.27 43.36
N SER A 135 20.19 55.40 44.26
CA SER A 135 20.42 53.97 44.01
C SER A 135 19.15 53.27 43.49
N THR A 136 18.01 53.45 44.18
CA THR A 136 16.75 52.82 43.76
C THR A 136 16.28 53.34 42.40
N ASN A 137 16.46 54.63 42.09
CA ASN A 137 16.09 55.19 40.78
C ASN A 137 17.05 54.79 39.65
N ASP A 138 18.36 54.73 39.91
CA ASP A 138 19.34 54.25 38.92
C ASP A 138 19.12 52.75 38.63
N HIS A 139 18.66 51.95 39.61
CA HIS A 139 18.20 50.57 39.39
C HIS A 139 16.86 50.52 38.62
N HIS A 140 15.84 51.24 39.08
CA HIS A 140 14.49 51.24 38.47
C HIS A 140 14.41 51.94 37.10
N SER A 141 15.45 52.64 36.64
CA SER A 141 15.52 53.21 35.29
C SER A 141 16.09 52.20 34.28
N GLN A 142 17.14 51.46 34.64
CA GLN A 142 17.71 50.42 33.77
C GLN A 142 16.83 49.16 33.72
N LEU A 143 16.11 48.83 34.80
CA LEU A 143 15.28 47.62 34.90
C LEU A 143 13.87 47.72 34.28
N ARG A 144 13.49 48.85 33.66
CA ARG A 144 12.14 49.03 33.08
C ARG A 144 12.02 48.73 31.59
N GLY A 145 12.98 49.15 30.75
CA GLY A 145 13.04 48.73 29.34
C GLY A 145 13.40 47.24 29.22
N ALA A 146 14.50 46.86 29.88
CA ALA A 146 15.09 45.52 29.81
C ALA A 146 14.09 44.36 30.05
N ARG A 147 13.06 44.53 30.90
CA ARG A 147 12.06 43.46 31.15
C ARG A 147 11.12 43.21 29.98
N GLN A 148 10.69 44.25 29.29
CA GLN A 148 9.83 44.10 28.12
C GLN A 148 10.65 43.62 26.92
N GLU A 149 11.88 44.15 26.78
CA GLU A 149 12.86 43.71 25.80
C GLU A 149 13.24 42.22 25.96
N ASP A 150 13.52 41.76 27.19
CA ASP A 150 13.80 40.33 27.45
C ASP A 150 12.57 39.43 27.24
N LEU A 151 11.35 39.89 27.56
CA LEU A 151 10.13 39.11 27.31
C LEU A 151 9.86 38.94 25.80
N VAL A 152 10.03 40.00 25.01
CA VAL A 152 9.96 39.92 23.54
C VAL A 152 11.07 39.02 23.01
N ARG A 153 12.32 39.19 23.46
CA ARG A 153 13.44 38.33 23.06
C ARG A 153 13.23 36.85 23.41
N ILE A 154 12.62 36.56 24.56
CA ILE A 154 12.27 35.18 24.96
C ILE A 154 11.11 34.65 24.11
N LEU A 155 10.12 35.48 23.76
CA LEU A 155 9.04 35.10 22.85
C LEU A 155 9.56 34.81 21.44
N ASP A 156 10.43 35.68 20.89
CA ASP A 156 11.09 35.49 19.59
C ASP A 156 11.96 34.21 19.60
N GLU A 157 12.68 33.96 20.68
CA GLU A 157 13.48 32.73 20.84
C GLU A 157 12.59 31.49 20.96
N LEU A 158 11.46 31.57 21.67
CA LEU A 158 10.49 30.48 21.79
C LEU A 158 9.76 30.21 20.47
N ASP A 159 9.36 31.24 19.72
CA ASP A 159 8.70 31.05 18.42
C ASP A 159 9.71 30.58 17.37
N SER A 160 10.96 31.08 17.36
CA SER A 160 12.02 30.52 16.51
C SER A 160 12.30 29.03 16.83
N ARG A 161 12.30 28.65 18.12
CA ARG A 161 12.39 27.24 18.55
C ARG A 161 11.15 26.45 18.13
N GLN A 162 9.95 27.02 18.21
CA GLN A 162 8.69 26.40 17.81
C GLN A 162 8.64 26.17 16.29
N GLN A 163 8.89 27.20 15.48
CA GLN A 163 8.97 27.11 14.03
C GLN A 163 9.97 26.03 13.60
N ARG A 164 11.17 26.01 14.21
CA ARG A 164 12.17 24.97 13.93
C ARG A 164 11.69 23.58 14.35
N LEU A 165 11.07 23.41 15.51
CA LEU A 165 10.53 22.10 15.94
C LEU A 165 9.37 21.62 15.06
N GLN A 166 8.54 22.53 14.53
CA GLN A 166 7.50 22.18 13.56
C GLN A 166 8.10 21.79 12.21
N GLN A 167 9.18 22.44 11.77
CA GLN A 167 9.92 22.04 10.57
C GLN A 167 10.62 20.68 10.76
N GLU A 168 11.37 20.48 11.85
CA GLU A 168 12.00 19.21 12.20
C GLU A 168 10.95 18.07 12.27
N LYS A 169 9.76 18.35 12.84
CA LYS A 169 8.61 17.42 12.82
C LYS A 169 8.14 17.10 11.40
N ALA A 170 7.91 18.11 10.55
CA ALA A 170 7.42 17.90 9.18
C ALA A 170 8.43 17.12 8.32
N GLU A 171 9.73 17.39 8.49
CA GLU A 171 10.81 16.64 7.83
C GLU A 171 10.89 15.18 8.32
N LEU A 172 10.63 14.92 9.60
CA LEU A 172 10.52 13.57 10.17
C LEU A 172 9.27 12.83 9.67
N GLU A 173 8.10 13.48 9.63
CA GLU A 173 6.85 12.90 9.09
C GLU A 173 6.99 12.57 7.59
N GLN A 174 7.62 13.46 6.80
CA GLN A 174 7.94 13.18 5.40
C GLN A 174 8.94 12.02 5.25
N SER A 175 9.95 11.95 6.13
CA SER A 175 10.95 10.88 6.13
C SER A 175 10.35 9.52 6.49
N LEU A 176 9.44 9.49 7.47
CA LEU A 176 8.67 8.31 7.88
C LEU A 176 7.79 7.83 6.71
N ALA A 177 6.96 8.72 6.15
CA ALA A 177 6.09 8.37 5.02
C ALA A 177 6.88 7.88 3.79
N LYS A 178 8.06 8.45 3.53
CA LYS A 178 8.97 7.99 2.47
C LYS A 178 9.53 6.59 2.78
N LEU A 179 9.93 6.32 4.02
CA LEU A 179 10.45 5.02 4.44
C LEU A 179 9.38 3.93 4.35
N GLU A 180 8.17 4.19 4.87
CA GLU A 180 7.04 3.26 4.80
C GLU A 180 6.65 2.93 3.36
N ASN A 181 6.51 3.95 2.49
CA ASN A 181 6.23 3.74 1.07
C ASN A 181 7.32 2.89 0.40
N SER A 182 8.60 3.18 0.65
CA SER A 182 9.71 2.38 0.09
C SER A 182 9.74 0.94 0.62
N SER A 183 9.37 0.73 1.88
CA SER A 183 9.25 -0.58 2.52
C SER A 183 8.13 -1.42 1.89
N ASN A 184 6.98 -0.80 1.63
CA ASN A 184 5.84 -1.47 1.01
C ASN A 184 6.13 -1.80 -0.47
N GLN A 185 6.68 -0.86 -1.23
CA GLN A 185 7.15 -1.11 -2.60
C GLN A 185 8.20 -2.24 -2.68
N ALA A 186 9.12 -2.32 -1.71
CA ALA A 186 10.11 -3.40 -1.66
C ALA A 186 9.49 -4.78 -1.34
N LYS A 187 8.49 -4.84 -0.46
CA LYS A 187 7.73 -6.09 -0.19
C LYS A 187 6.95 -6.54 -1.42
N GLU A 188 6.20 -5.63 -2.06
CA GLU A 188 5.45 -5.90 -3.27
C GLU A 188 6.36 -6.40 -4.40
N ALA A 189 7.48 -5.73 -4.64
CA ALA A 189 8.47 -6.16 -5.63
C ALA A 189 9.06 -7.54 -5.31
N GLN A 190 9.30 -7.86 -4.04
CA GLN A 190 9.75 -9.19 -3.61
C GLN A 190 8.66 -10.26 -3.82
N GLU A 191 7.40 -9.96 -3.53
CA GLU A 191 6.28 -10.89 -3.77
C GLU A 191 6.04 -11.16 -5.25
N GLN A 192 6.04 -10.12 -6.09
CA GLN A 192 5.91 -10.29 -7.54
C GLN A 192 7.10 -11.07 -8.11
N THR A 193 8.30 -10.86 -7.57
CA THR A 193 9.49 -11.65 -7.95
C THR A 193 9.35 -13.12 -7.52
N ARG A 194 8.79 -13.40 -6.33
CA ARG A 194 8.51 -14.78 -5.88
C ARG A 194 7.44 -15.46 -6.75
N LYS A 195 6.32 -14.78 -7.04
CA LYS A 195 5.26 -15.29 -7.93
C LYS A 195 5.83 -15.66 -9.29
N LYS A 196 6.56 -14.74 -9.92
CA LYS A 196 7.22 -14.95 -11.21
C LYS A 196 8.30 -16.04 -11.19
N ALA A 197 9.03 -16.21 -10.09
CA ALA A 197 9.97 -17.31 -9.93
C ALA A 197 9.25 -18.67 -9.85
N THR A 198 8.09 -18.75 -9.18
CA THR A 198 7.25 -19.95 -9.15
C THR A 198 6.64 -20.25 -10.52
N GLU A 199 6.08 -19.25 -11.21
CA GLU A 199 5.54 -19.38 -12.58
C GLU A 199 6.58 -19.95 -13.55
N LEU A 200 7.77 -19.33 -13.60
CA LEU A 200 8.88 -19.80 -14.42
C LEU A 200 9.41 -21.17 -13.97
N GLY A 201 9.35 -21.49 -12.67
CA GLY A 201 9.71 -22.80 -12.14
C GLY A 201 8.73 -23.91 -12.53
N VAL A 202 7.43 -23.61 -12.63
CA VAL A 202 6.42 -24.57 -13.11
C VAL A 202 6.68 -24.89 -14.59
N LEU A 203 6.88 -23.85 -15.40
CA LEU A 203 7.17 -23.94 -16.83
C LEU A 203 8.51 -24.66 -17.11
N ALA A 204 9.54 -24.41 -16.30
CA ALA A 204 10.85 -25.07 -16.40
C ALA A 204 10.89 -26.48 -15.78
N GLY A 205 9.79 -26.94 -15.15
CA GLY A 205 9.71 -28.25 -14.51
C GLY A 205 10.40 -28.35 -13.14
N THR A 206 10.91 -27.26 -12.57
CA THR A 206 11.77 -27.29 -11.36
C THR A 206 11.00 -27.23 -10.05
N VAL A 207 9.71 -26.87 -10.07
CA VAL A 207 8.83 -26.90 -8.89
C VAL A 207 7.58 -27.75 -9.14
N LYS A 208 7.00 -28.28 -8.07
CA LYS A 208 5.75 -29.06 -8.11
C LYS A 208 4.59 -28.18 -8.61
N ALA A 209 3.68 -28.78 -9.37
CA ALA A 209 2.48 -28.13 -9.88
C ALA A 209 1.22 -28.78 -9.30
N THR A 210 0.13 -28.04 -9.19
CA THR A 210 -1.14 -28.52 -8.62
C THR A 210 -2.30 -27.70 -9.16
N GLY A 211 -3.37 -28.35 -9.59
CA GLY A 211 -4.56 -27.73 -10.16
C GLY A 211 -5.61 -28.79 -10.53
N PRO A 212 -6.70 -28.42 -11.22
CA PRO A 212 -7.58 -29.40 -11.84
C PRO A 212 -6.81 -30.19 -12.92
N GLY A 213 -7.31 -31.37 -13.28
CA GLY A 213 -6.71 -32.17 -14.34
C GLY A 213 -7.18 -33.60 -14.37
N ILE A 214 -6.35 -34.48 -14.92
CA ILE A 214 -6.64 -35.90 -15.08
C ILE A 214 -5.48 -36.79 -14.62
N VAL A 215 -5.82 -38.02 -14.26
CA VAL A 215 -4.88 -39.14 -14.19
C VAL A 215 -5.30 -40.15 -15.26
N LEU A 216 -4.49 -40.28 -16.32
CA LEU A 216 -4.59 -41.34 -17.31
C LEU A 216 -3.67 -42.50 -16.87
N THR A 217 -4.23 -43.69 -16.77
CA THR A 217 -3.52 -44.94 -16.47
C THR A 217 -3.57 -45.84 -17.69
N VAL A 218 -2.42 -46.25 -18.22
CA VAL A 218 -2.31 -47.18 -19.35
C VAL A 218 -1.79 -48.52 -18.82
N ASP A 219 -2.69 -49.49 -18.60
CA ASP A 219 -2.30 -50.87 -18.32
C ASP A 219 -1.82 -51.53 -19.61
N ASP A 220 -0.61 -52.07 -19.63
CA ASP A 220 -0.09 -52.87 -20.74
C ASP A 220 0.41 -54.23 -20.19
N PRO A 221 -0.46 -55.26 -20.15
CA PRO A 221 -0.11 -56.58 -19.63
C PRO A 221 0.66 -57.44 -20.64
N GLN A 222 0.86 -56.98 -21.88
CA GLN A 222 1.54 -57.73 -22.95
C GLN A 222 2.93 -57.14 -23.32
N GLY A 223 3.26 -55.94 -22.85
CA GLY A 223 4.51 -55.25 -23.19
C GLY A 223 4.51 -54.67 -24.62
N LEU A 224 3.31 -54.42 -25.16
CA LEU A 224 3.11 -53.98 -26.54
C LEU A 224 3.19 -52.47 -26.71
N VAL A 225 2.97 -51.67 -25.66
CA VAL A 225 3.05 -50.21 -25.72
C VAL A 225 4.50 -49.77 -25.92
N LYS A 226 4.70 -48.89 -26.92
CA LYS A 226 6.01 -48.42 -27.39
C LYS A 226 6.26 -46.95 -27.10
N ALA A 227 7.50 -46.53 -27.31
CA ALA A 227 7.96 -45.17 -27.08
C ALA A 227 7.21 -44.11 -27.90
N ASP A 228 6.78 -44.44 -29.12
CA ASP A 228 5.97 -43.60 -29.99
C ASP A 228 4.55 -43.39 -29.43
N MET A 229 3.83 -44.44 -29.04
CA MET A 229 2.48 -44.34 -28.45
C MET A 229 2.45 -43.45 -27.19
N LEU A 230 3.49 -43.53 -26.35
CA LEU A 230 3.62 -42.68 -25.15
C LEU A 230 4.00 -41.24 -25.49
N LEU A 231 4.76 -41.02 -26.57
CA LEU A 231 5.05 -39.69 -27.11
C LEU A 231 3.79 -39.07 -27.71
N ASP A 232 3.03 -39.78 -28.53
CA ASP A 232 1.78 -39.30 -29.12
C ASP A 232 0.75 -38.97 -28.03
N THR A 233 0.63 -39.82 -27.01
CA THR A 233 -0.16 -39.53 -25.80
C THR A 233 0.24 -38.21 -25.15
N LEU A 234 1.55 -37.95 -25.03
CA LEU A 234 2.06 -36.68 -24.50
C LEU A 234 1.78 -35.49 -25.43
N GLN A 235 1.86 -35.67 -26.75
CA GLN A 235 1.66 -34.60 -27.72
C GLN A 235 0.18 -34.17 -27.80
N GLU A 236 -0.76 -35.12 -27.74
CA GLU A 236 -2.20 -34.81 -27.66
C GLU A 236 -2.56 -34.12 -26.34
N LEU A 237 -1.98 -34.54 -25.21
CA LEU A 237 -2.14 -33.83 -23.93
C LEU A 237 -1.64 -32.38 -24.01
N ARG A 238 -0.51 -32.13 -24.70
CA ARG A 238 0.04 -30.79 -24.92
C ARG A 238 -0.86 -29.95 -25.85
N ALA A 239 -1.38 -30.54 -26.93
CA ALA A 239 -2.32 -29.88 -27.83
C ALA A 239 -3.63 -29.49 -27.11
N ALA A 240 -4.08 -30.33 -26.18
CA ALA A 240 -5.25 -30.12 -25.33
C ALA A 240 -5.02 -29.24 -24.08
N GLY A 241 -3.91 -28.48 -24.03
CA GLY A 241 -3.69 -27.48 -22.99
C GLY A 241 -3.19 -28.00 -21.64
N ALA A 242 -2.51 -29.15 -21.58
CA ALA A 242 -1.84 -29.60 -20.36
C ALA A 242 -0.70 -28.66 -19.93
N GLU A 243 -0.80 -28.11 -18.72
CA GLU A 243 0.15 -27.15 -18.15
C GLU A 243 1.37 -27.83 -17.50
N ALA A 244 1.14 -28.98 -16.86
CA ALA A 244 2.19 -29.79 -16.25
C ALA A 244 1.85 -31.28 -16.36
N ILE A 245 2.84 -32.10 -16.74
CA ILE A 245 2.68 -33.54 -16.94
C ILE A 245 3.79 -34.28 -16.19
N GLN A 246 3.43 -35.38 -15.55
CA GLN A 246 4.34 -36.36 -14.97
C GLN A 246 3.95 -37.75 -15.47
N ILE A 247 4.94 -38.54 -15.89
CA ILE A 247 4.76 -39.93 -16.32
C ILE A 247 5.52 -40.81 -15.34
N ASN A 248 4.79 -41.59 -14.53
CA ASN A 248 5.32 -42.28 -13.35
C ASN A 248 6.12 -41.30 -12.45
N ASP A 249 7.45 -41.47 -12.38
CA ASP A 249 8.38 -40.67 -11.56
C ASP A 249 9.22 -39.66 -12.40
N VAL A 250 8.77 -39.34 -13.61
CA VAL A 250 9.43 -38.40 -14.53
C VAL A 250 8.55 -37.16 -14.74
N ARG A 251 9.07 -35.98 -14.37
CA ARG A 251 8.48 -34.70 -14.77
C ARG A 251 8.77 -34.47 -16.25
N VAL A 252 7.73 -34.23 -17.04
CA VAL A 252 7.87 -33.97 -18.46
C VAL A 252 8.16 -32.49 -18.68
N VAL A 253 9.14 -32.21 -19.55
CA VAL A 253 9.56 -30.88 -20.02
C VAL A 253 9.81 -30.92 -21.53
N VAL A 254 10.19 -29.77 -22.11
CA VAL A 254 10.33 -29.61 -23.57
C VAL A 254 11.28 -30.63 -24.23
N ASN A 255 12.35 -31.04 -23.53
CA ASN A 255 13.36 -31.97 -24.04
C ASN A 255 13.21 -33.42 -23.55
N THR A 256 12.09 -33.77 -22.90
CA THR A 256 11.81 -35.16 -22.50
C THR A 256 11.69 -36.03 -23.74
N TYR A 257 12.43 -37.14 -23.78
CA TYR A 257 12.45 -38.12 -24.86
C TYR A 257 12.03 -39.51 -24.36
N PHE A 258 11.65 -40.36 -25.31
CA PHE A 258 11.22 -41.73 -25.09
C PHE A 258 12.08 -42.68 -25.93
N THR A 259 12.43 -43.85 -25.40
CA THR A 259 13.18 -44.90 -26.11
C THR A 259 12.70 -46.28 -25.71
N ASP A 260 12.46 -47.16 -26.68
CA ASP A 260 12.11 -48.56 -26.41
C ASP A 260 13.29 -49.34 -25.83
N LEU A 261 13.01 -50.22 -24.86
CA LEU A 261 14.03 -51.10 -24.28
C LEU A 261 13.93 -52.50 -24.90
N SER A 262 15.09 -53.08 -25.25
CA SER A 262 15.19 -54.39 -25.92
C SER A 262 14.62 -55.58 -25.12
N GLY A 263 14.35 -55.38 -23.82
CA GLY A 263 13.70 -56.35 -22.93
C GLY A 263 12.27 -55.95 -22.52
N GLY A 264 11.62 -55.06 -23.27
CA GLY A 264 10.28 -54.54 -22.96
C GLY A 264 10.28 -53.36 -21.99
N GLY A 265 9.22 -52.55 -22.10
CA GLY A 265 9.08 -51.26 -21.45
C GLY A 265 9.79 -50.13 -22.19
N VAL A 266 9.56 -48.90 -21.73
CA VAL A 266 10.08 -47.66 -22.34
C VAL A 266 10.95 -46.91 -21.32
N GLN A 267 12.03 -46.29 -21.78
CA GLN A 267 12.82 -45.34 -21.00
C GLN A 267 12.37 -43.91 -21.33
N ILE A 268 12.10 -43.12 -20.29
CA ILE A 268 11.59 -41.74 -20.37
C ILE A 268 12.62 -40.82 -19.69
N ASP A 269 13.19 -39.87 -20.45
CA ASP A 269 14.31 -39.01 -20.02
C ASP A 269 15.41 -39.76 -19.23
N GLY A 270 15.84 -40.91 -19.76
CA GLY A 270 16.87 -41.76 -19.16
C GLY A 270 16.41 -42.65 -18.00
N LYS A 271 15.24 -42.45 -17.40
CA LYS A 271 14.69 -43.36 -16.38
C LYS A 271 13.89 -44.50 -17.03
N LYS A 272 14.10 -45.76 -16.61
CA LYS A 272 13.24 -46.87 -17.06
C LYS A 272 11.84 -46.72 -16.46
N ALA A 273 10.82 -46.71 -17.31
CA ALA A 273 9.42 -46.86 -16.94
C ALA A 273 8.91 -48.27 -17.32
N SER A 274 7.79 -48.65 -16.72
CA SER A 274 7.07 -49.89 -17.00
C SER A 274 5.58 -49.68 -16.79
N ALA A 275 4.78 -50.54 -17.40
CA ALA A 275 3.34 -50.56 -17.19
C ALA A 275 2.99 -50.81 -15.70
N PRO A 276 1.87 -50.24 -15.19
CA PRO A 276 1.00 -49.29 -15.88
C PRO A 276 1.66 -47.91 -16.01
N TYR A 277 1.58 -47.30 -17.20
CA TYR A 277 2.10 -45.95 -17.42
C TYR A 277 1.07 -44.93 -16.92
N ARG A 278 1.45 -44.14 -15.90
CA ARG A 278 0.57 -43.17 -15.24
C ARG A 278 0.93 -41.76 -15.67
N PHE A 279 0.09 -41.18 -16.53
CA PHE A 279 0.12 -39.77 -16.90
C PHE A 279 -0.69 -38.98 -15.86
N THR A 280 0.01 -38.31 -14.94
CA THR A 280 -0.54 -37.36 -13.97
C THR A 280 -0.46 -35.97 -14.60
N VAL A 281 -1.61 -35.34 -14.85
CA VAL A 281 -1.72 -34.13 -15.68
C VAL A 281 -2.48 -33.02 -14.96
N VAL A 282 -1.95 -31.80 -14.98
CA VAL A 282 -2.65 -30.55 -14.61
C VAL A 282 -3.04 -29.81 -15.90
N GLY A 283 -4.28 -29.32 -15.95
CA GLY A 283 -4.90 -28.63 -17.10
C GLY A 283 -6.42 -28.78 -17.06
N ASN A 284 -7.17 -28.18 -17.99
CA ASN A 284 -8.63 -28.26 -17.97
C ASN A 284 -9.16 -29.67 -18.32
N PRO A 285 -9.85 -30.39 -17.40
CA PRO A 285 -10.38 -31.72 -17.70
C PRO A 285 -11.38 -31.75 -18.87
N GLN A 286 -12.08 -30.64 -19.13
CA GLN A 286 -13.05 -30.53 -20.22
C GLN A 286 -12.40 -30.45 -21.60
N ASP A 287 -11.12 -30.06 -21.69
CA ASP A 287 -10.36 -30.04 -22.95
C ASP A 287 -9.53 -31.34 -23.09
N LEU A 288 -8.89 -31.76 -22.00
CA LEU A 288 -8.02 -32.94 -21.95
C LEU A 288 -8.76 -34.26 -22.24
N VAL A 289 -9.98 -34.45 -21.74
CA VAL A 289 -10.70 -35.72 -21.89
C VAL A 289 -11.25 -35.93 -23.31
N PRO A 290 -11.92 -34.95 -23.96
CA PRO A 290 -12.34 -35.11 -25.35
C PRO A 290 -11.17 -35.38 -26.30
N ALA A 291 -10.05 -34.67 -26.15
CA ALA A 291 -8.88 -34.84 -27.02
C ALA A 291 -8.34 -36.27 -27.03
N LEU A 292 -8.17 -36.90 -25.86
CA LEU A 292 -7.73 -38.30 -25.75
C LEU A 292 -8.73 -39.31 -26.36
N ASN A 293 -10.00 -38.94 -26.49
CA ASN A 293 -11.10 -39.78 -26.97
C ASN A 293 -11.54 -39.46 -28.41
N ILE A 294 -10.81 -38.60 -29.14
CA ILE A 294 -11.06 -38.36 -30.57
C ILE A 294 -11.04 -39.70 -31.34
N PRO A 295 -11.96 -39.96 -32.28
CA PRO A 295 -11.94 -41.19 -33.08
C PRO A 295 -10.62 -41.37 -33.84
N GLY A 296 -9.94 -42.50 -33.59
CA GLY A 296 -8.59 -42.77 -34.11
C GLY A 296 -7.45 -42.20 -33.28
N GLY A 297 -7.74 -41.45 -32.21
CA GLY A 297 -6.77 -40.91 -31.26
C GLY A 297 -6.33 -41.88 -30.17
N VAL A 298 -5.61 -41.34 -29.19
CA VAL A 298 -4.82 -42.05 -28.16
C VAL A 298 -5.51 -43.28 -27.57
N VAL A 299 -6.72 -43.13 -27.02
CA VAL A 299 -7.40 -44.24 -26.32
C VAL A 299 -7.61 -45.44 -27.25
N ARG A 300 -8.05 -45.21 -28.49
CA ARG A 300 -8.27 -46.28 -29.48
C ARG A 300 -6.98 -46.90 -29.99
N THR A 301 -5.92 -46.11 -30.13
CA THR A 301 -4.60 -46.59 -30.56
C THR A 301 -3.92 -47.44 -29.48
N LEU A 302 -4.16 -47.17 -28.19
CA LEU A 302 -3.72 -48.03 -27.09
C LEU A 302 -4.56 -49.31 -26.98
N GLU A 303 -5.89 -49.22 -27.12
CA GLU A 303 -6.79 -50.38 -27.09
C GLU A 303 -6.52 -51.37 -28.23
N SER A 304 -6.21 -50.90 -29.44
CA SER A 304 -5.86 -51.78 -30.57
C SER A 304 -4.56 -52.56 -30.35
N HIS A 305 -3.67 -52.07 -29.49
CA HIS A 305 -2.45 -52.74 -29.03
C HIS A 305 -2.64 -53.53 -27.73
N GLN A 306 -3.89 -53.88 -27.38
CA GLN A 306 -4.27 -54.68 -26.21
C GLN A 306 -3.96 -54.03 -24.85
N ALA A 307 -3.62 -52.74 -24.82
CA ALA A 307 -3.50 -51.96 -23.59
C ALA A 307 -4.87 -51.41 -23.16
N ARG A 308 -5.02 -51.06 -21.88
CA ARG A 308 -6.23 -50.41 -21.34
C ARG A 308 -5.90 -49.00 -20.88
N ALA A 309 -6.45 -48.00 -21.57
CA ALA A 309 -6.44 -46.62 -21.11
C ALA A 309 -7.63 -46.36 -20.16
N THR A 310 -7.36 -45.91 -18.94
CA THR A 310 -8.36 -45.50 -17.94
C THR A 310 -8.11 -44.06 -17.52
N ILE A 311 -9.08 -43.17 -17.75
CA ILE A 311 -8.96 -41.73 -17.42
C ILE A 311 -9.79 -41.42 -16.18
N THR A 312 -9.23 -40.68 -15.23
CA THR A 312 -9.94 -40.19 -14.04
C THR A 312 -9.75 -38.67 -13.92
N GLN A 313 -10.83 -37.91 -14.08
CA GLN A 313 -10.82 -36.46 -13.83
C GLN A 313 -10.75 -36.18 -12.33
N GLN A 314 -10.00 -35.14 -11.93
CA GLN A 314 -9.87 -34.73 -10.53
C GLN A 314 -9.79 -33.20 -10.42
N GLN A 315 -10.49 -32.62 -9.44
CA GLN A 315 -10.43 -31.18 -9.14
C GLN A 315 -9.08 -30.74 -8.55
N LYS A 316 -8.24 -31.70 -8.12
CA LYS A 316 -6.89 -31.45 -7.60
C LYS A 316 -5.95 -32.60 -7.92
N VAL A 317 -5.28 -32.51 -9.07
CA VAL A 317 -4.11 -33.32 -9.41
C VAL A 317 -2.85 -32.63 -8.87
N VAL A 318 -1.86 -33.43 -8.43
CA VAL A 318 -0.55 -32.95 -7.99
C VAL A 318 0.52 -33.56 -8.89
N VAL A 319 1.22 -32.73 -9.66
CA VAL A 319 2.45 -33.10 -10.39
C VAL A 319 3.61 -32.78 -9.47
N ASP A 320 4.15 -33.84 -8.87
CA ASP A 320 5.04 -33.77 -7.73
C ASP A 320 6.52 -34.04 -8.08
N ALA A 321 6.77 -34.65 -9.24
CA ALA A 321 8.10 -34.78 -9.82
C ALA A 321 8.63 -33.42 -10.31
N VAL A 322 9.95 -33.24 -10.22
CA VAL A 322 10.68 -32.04 -10.69
C VAL A 322 11.90 -32.43 -11.51
N VAL A 323 12.44 -31.47 -12.27
CA VAL A 323 13.65 -31.61 -13.09
C VAL A 323 14.86 -30.98 -12.41
N ASP A 324 15.93 -31.75 -12.26
CA ASP A 324 17.24 -31.26 -11.81
C ASP A 324 17.96 -30.52 -12.96
N LEU A 325 17.97 -29.19 -12.92
CA LEU A 325 18.66 -28.39 -13.93
C LEU A 325 20.18 -28.56 -13.83
N LYS A 326 20.78 -29.02 -14.93
CA LYS A 326 22.24 -29.04 -15.11
C LYS A 326 22.74 -27.63 -15.40
N THR A 327 23.69 -27.13 -14.60
CA THR A 327 24.33 -25.82 -14.82
C THR A 327 24.94 -25.73 -16.22
N PRO A 328 24.56 -24.75 -17.06
CA PRO A 328 25.16 -24.58 -18.38
C PRO A 328 26.64 -24.20 -18.29
N GLN A 329 27.47 -24.78 -19.15
CA GLN A 329 28.92 -24.49 -19.19
C GLN A 329 29.24 -23.14 -19.85
N TYR A 330 28.45 -22.74 -20.85
CA TYR A 330 28.72 -21.58 -21.70
C TYR A 330 27.63 -20.50 -21.62
N ALA A 331 26.35 -20.92 -21.63
CA ALA A 331 25.23 -20.00 -21.53
C ALA A 331 25.12 -19.38 -20.12
N LYS A 332 24.75 -18.11 -20.06
CA LYS A 332 24.46 -17.38 -18.82
C LYS A 332 23.15 -16.61 -18.98
N PRO A 333 22.34 -16.44 -17.92
CA PRO A 333 21.24 -15.49 -17.95
C PRO A 333 21.74 -14.10 -18.36
N ALA A 334 20.97 -13.37 -19.16
CA ALA A 334 21.27 -11.98 -19.45
C ALA A 334 21.19 -11.14 -18.16
N SER A 335 22.08 -10.17 -18.01
CA SER A 335 21.95 -9.13 -16.99
C SER A 335 20.64 -8.35 -17.20
N LYS A 336 20.00 -7.99 -16.09
CA LYS A 336 18.74 -7.23 -16.05
C LYS A 336 18.99 -5.83 -15.50
#